data_AF-A0A2P5K2U5-F1
#
_entry.id   AF-A0A2P5K2U5-F1
#
_cell.length_a   1.000
_cell.length_b   1.000
_cell.length_c   1.000
_cell.angle_alpha   90.00
_cell.angle_beta   90.00
_cell.angle_gamma   90.00
#
_symmetry.space_group_name_H-M   'P 1'
#
loop_
_entity.id
_entity.type
_entity.pdbx_description
1 polymer ?
#
loop_
_entity_poly.entity_id
_entity_poly.type
_entity_poly.pdbx_seq_one_letter_code
_entity_poly.pdbx_strand_id
1 'polypeptide(L)'
;MMKILTHRILIAVVCLSALFLGCIEEENHKIELPIDTPEEAIEYAKTNNTTKEWIDAYSKLGYEIIENVSVDNQSIWYVQFEVMTPMESRTYIIIKMHSNGTILSGWGGSI
;
A
#
# COMPACT_ATOMS: atom_id res chain seq x y z
N MET A 1 42.04 33.24 -19.86
CA MET A 1 41.30 33.08 -18.59
C MET A 1 39.83 32.71 -18.85
N MET A 2 39.57 31.66 -19.65
CA MET A 2 38.20 31.25 -20.09
C MET A 2 37.89 29.76 -19.86
N LYS A 3 38.86 28.94 -19.40
CA LYS A 3 38.67 27.49 -19.20
C LYS A 3 37.92 27.14 -17.91
N ILE A 4 37.97 28.01 -16.90
CA ILE A 4 37.35 27.78 -15.58
C ILE A 4 35.84 27.98 -15.64
N LEU A 5 35.35 28.88 -16.51
CA LEU A 5 33.92 29.17 -16.64
C LEU A 5 33.18 28.00 -17.29
N THR A 6 33.77 27.37 -18.30
CA THR A 6 33.18 26.22 -19.02
C THR A 6 33.06 24.98 -18.13
N HIS A 7 34.02 24.75 -17.23
CA HIS A 7 33.99 23.63 -16.29
C HIS A 7 32.86 23.77 -15.26
N ARG A 8 32.61 24.99 -14.76
CA ARG A 8 31.53 25.24 -13.78
C ARG A 8 30.13 25.07 -14.38
N ILE A 9 29.95 25.43 -15.65
CA ILE A 9 28.70 25.20 -16.38
C ILE A 9 28.47 23.70 -16.60
N LEU A 10 29.52 22.94 -16.94
CA LEU A 10 29.41 21.50 -17.16
C LEU A 10 28.95 20.76 -15.88
N ILE A 11 29.49 21.12 -14.72
CA ILE A 11 29.09 20.53 -13.43
C ILE A 11 27.64 20.86 -13.09
N ALA A 12 27.21 22.11 -13.31
CA ALA A 12 25.83 22.52 -13.05
C ALA A 12 24.82 21.75 -13.92
N VAL A 13 25.15 21.50 -15.20
CA VAL A 13 24.28 20.75 -16.12
C VAL A 13 24.20 19.26 -15.74
N VAL A 14 25.32 18.65 -15.30
CA VAL A 14 25.34 17.25 -14.84
C VAL A 14 24.59 17.06 -13.52
N CYS A 15 24.64 18.03 -12.61
CA CYS A 15 23.84 17.99 -11.38
C CYS A 15 22.34 18.18 -11.65
N LEU A 16 21.97 19.02 -12.62
CA LEU A 16 20.57 19.22 -12.99
C LEU A 16 19.96 17.97 -13.65
N SER A 17 20.72 17.25 -14.46
CA SER A 17 20.25 15.99 -15.08
C SER A 17 20.14 14.83 -14.09
N ALA A 18 20.99 14.77 -13.06
CA ALA A 18 20.86 13.80 -11.96
C ALA A 18 19.62 14.05 -11.09
N LEU A 19 19.17 15.31 -10.97
CA LEU A 19 17.93 15.66 -10.27
C LEU A 19 16.66 15.27 -11.04
N PHE A 20 16.72 15.18 -12.37
CA PHE A 20 15.59 14.74 -13.20
C PHE A 20 15.53 13.20 -13.38
N LEU A 21 16.64 12.47 -13.22
CA LEU A 21 16.61 11.00 -13.24
C LEU A 21 16.08 10.37 -11.94
N GLY A 22 15.94 11.14 -10.86
CA GLY A 22 15.40 10.69 -9.58
C GLY A 22 13.87 10.67 -9.49
N CYS A 23 13.18 11.13 -10.53
CA CYS A 23 11.72 11.10 -10.63
C CYS A 23 11.26 10.15 -11.73
N ILE A 24 11.87 8.96 -11.82
CA ILE A 24 11.10 7.83 -12.32
C ILE A 24 10.11 7.54 -11.20
N GLU A 25 8.97 8.24 -11.22
CA GLU A 25 7.76 7.66 -10.67
C GLU A 25 7.67 6.29 -11.33
N GLU A 26 7.84 5.25 -10.52
CA GLU A 26 7.33 3.93 -10.84
C GLU A 26 5.83 4.14 -11.07
N GLU A 27 5.46 4.52 -12.30
CA GLU A 27 4.12 4.31 -12.81
C GLU A 27 3.94 2.81 -12.73
N ASN A 28 3.40 2.41 -11.58
CA ASN A 28 2.97 1.08 -11.24
C ASN A 28 1.79 0.81 -12.18
N HIS A 29 2.10 0.58 -13.46
CA HIS A 29 1.25 -0.10 -14.41
C HIS A 29 1.15 -1.55 -13.92
N LYS A 30 0.60 -1.73 -12.72
CA LYS A 30 -0.02 -2.98 -12.29
C LYS A 30 -1.13 -3.17 -13.30
N ILE A 31 -0.91 -4.08 -14.23
CA ILE A 31 -1.95 -4.65 -15.05
C ILE A 31 -3.07 -5.05 -14.06
N GLU A 32 -4.17 -4.29 -14.08
CA GLU A 32 -5.34 -4.49 -13.23
C GLU A 32 -5.98 -5.82 -13.62
N LEU A 33 -5.52 -6.91 -13.01
CA LEU A 33 -6.23 -8.18 -13.09
C LEU A 33 -7.47 -8.07 -12.19
N PRO A 34 -8.65 -8.48 -12.68
CA PRO A 34 -9.85 -8.46 -11.88
C PRO A 34 -9.65 -9.36 -10.65
N ILE A 35 -9.94 -8.81 -9.48
CA ILE A 35 -10.08 -9.52 -8.21
C ILE A 35 -11.45 -10.18 -8.26
N ASP A 36 -11.44 -11.48 -8.54
CA ASP A 36 -12.64 -12.28 -8.73
C ASP A 36 -12.93 -13.18 -7.51
N THR A 37 -11.97 -13.32 -6.61
CA THR A 37 -12.07 -14.21 -5.46
C THR A 37 -11.82 -13.50 -4.12
N PRO A 38 -12.45 -14.00 -3.03
CA PRO A 38 -12.14 -13.61 -1.65
C PRO A 38 -10.64 -13.64 -1.32
N GLU A 39 -9.93 -14.67 -1.79
CA GLU A 39 -8.51 -14.89 -1.52
C GLU A 39 -7.63 -13.86 -2.24
N GLU A 40 -7.92 -13.57 -3.50
CA GLU A 40 -7.23 -12.50 -4.25
C GLU A 40 -7.44 -11.13 -3.60
N ALA A 41 -8.65 -10.88 -3.09
CA ALA A 41 -8.96 -9.63 -2.39
C ALA A 41 -8.08 -9.50 -1.13
N ILE A 42 -7.99 -10.55 -0.32
CA ILE A 42 -7.15 -10.56 0.88
C ILE A 42 -5.68 -10.33 0.53
N GLU A 43 -5.14 -11.06 -0.45
CA GLU A 43 -3.74 -10.92 -0.86
C GLU A 43 -3.45 -9.53 -1.42
N TYR A 44 -4.37 -8.96 -2.19
CA TYR A 44 -4.22 -7.60 -2.69
C TYR A 44 -4.24 -6.58 -1.55
N ALA A 45 -5.15 -6.72 -0.59
CA ALA A 45 -5.23 -5.83 0.57
C ALA A 45 -3.95 -5.85 1.41
N LYS A 46 -3.27 -7.00 1.54
CA LYS A 46 -1.95 -7.12 2.21
C LYS A 46 -0.84 -6.34 1.51
N THR A 47 -0.99 -5.98 0.23
CA THR A 47 -0.02 -5.13 -0.49
C THR A 47 -0.10 -3.66 -0.10
N ASN A 48 -1.18 -3.22 0.56
CA ASN A 48 -1.31 -1.85 1.05
C ASN A 48 -0.37 -1.61 2.25
N ASN A 49 0.42 -0.54 2.22
CA ASN A 49 1.42 -0.24 3.26
C ASN A 49 0.82 -0.18 4.68
N THR A 50 -0.32 0.50 4.85
CA THR A 50 -0.96 0.62 6.17
C THR A 50 -1.44 -0.73 6.69
N THR A 51 -1.98 -1.57 5.81
CA THR A 51 -2.41 -2.93 6.16
C THR A 51 -1.22 -3.79 6.56
N LYS A 52 -0.14 -3.73 5.77
CA LYS A 52 1.10 -4.45 6.06
C LYS A 52 1.70 -4.05 7.40
N GLU A 53 1.82 -2.75 7.67
CA GLU A 53 2.33 -2.23 8.94
C GLU A 53 1.47 -2.68 10.13
N TRP A 54 0.14 -2.68 9.97
CA TRP A 54 -0.78 -3.14 11.01
C TRP A 54 -0.63 -4.64 11.28
N ILE A 55 -0.60 -5.48 10.25
CA ILE A 55 -0.39 -6.93 10.36
C ILE A 55 0.95 -7.23 11.02
N ASP A 56 2.03 -6.58 10.58
CA ASP A 56 3.38 -6.77 11.12
C ASP A 56 3.45 -6.38 12.61
N ALA A 57 2.79 -5.29 12.99
CA ALA A 57 2.78 -4.82 14.39
C ALA A 57 2.11 -5.85 15.31
N TYR A 58 0.93 -6.35 14.95
CA TYR A 58 0.20 -7.32 15.78
C TYR A 58 0.82 -8.71 15.74
N SER A 59 1.35 -9.14 14.60
CA SER A 59 2.08 -10.41 14.49
C SER A 59 3.33 -10.44 15.38
N LYS A 60 4.08 -9.31 15.47
CA LYS A 60 5.24 -9.20 16.37
C LYS A 60 4.89 -9.28 17.85
N LEU A 61 3.66 -8.91 18.20
CA LEU A 61 3.14 -9.03 19.56
C LEU A 61 2.57 -10.43 19.85
N GLY A 62 2.59 -11.34 18.86
CA GLY A 62 2.12 -12.72 18.99
C GLY A 62 0.61 -12.88 18.84
N TYR A 63 -0.09 -11.88 18.28
CA TYR A 63 -1.51 -12.01 17.99
C TYR A 63 -1.74 -12.77 16.68
N GLU A 64 -2.76 -13.62 16.68
CA GLU A 64 -3.30 -14.24 15.47
C GLU A 64 -4.17 -13.23 14.73
N ILE A 65 -3.90 -13.03 13.44
CA ILE A 65 -4.69 -12.17 12.57
C ILE A 65 -5.82 -12.99 11.97
N ILE A 66 -7.05 -12.56 12.22
CA ILE A 66 -8.26 -13.12 11.62
C ILE A 66 -8.58 -12.32 10.35
N GLU A 67 -8.72 -13.03 9.24
CA GLU A 67 -9.00 -12.45 7.93
C GLU A 67 -10.47 -12.69 7.57
N ASN A 68 -11.19 -11.63 7.27
CA ASN A 68 -12.58 -11.67 6.84
C ASN A 68 -12.75 -10.85 5.57
N VAL A 69 -13.64 -11.29 4.69
CA VAL A 69 -13.92 -10.57 3.45
C VAL A 69 -15.39 -10.64 3.11
N SER A 70 -15.90 -9.54 2.59
CA SER A 70 -17.25 -9.43 2.07
C SER A 70 -17.26 -8.64 0.77
N VAL A 71 -18.27 -8.90 -0.06
CA VAL A 71 -18.45 -8.22 -1.34
C VAL A 71 -19.79 -7.48 -1.33
N ASP A 72 -19.77 -6.23 -1.76
CA ASP A 72 -20.95 -5.38 -1.99
C ASP A 72 -21.10 -5.09 -3.49
N ASN A 73 -22.34 -5.10 -3.97
CA ASN A 73 -22.71 -4.81 -5.35
C ASN A 73 -21.88 -5.54 -6.43
N GLN A 74 -21.36 -6.74 -6.12
CA GLN A 74 -20.53 -7.61 -6.98
C GLN A 74 -19.21 -7.01 -7.48
N SER A 75 -18.84 -5.80 -7.06
CA SER A 75 -17.62 -5.14 -7.53
C SER A 75 -16.84 -4.42 -6.43
N ILE A 76 -17.39 -4.31 -5.21
CA ILE A 76 -16.71 -3.67 -4.10
C ILE A 76 -16.37 -4.71 -3.05
N TRP A 77 -15.08 -4.92 -2.82
CA TRP A 77 -14.57 -5.79 -1.77
C TRP A 77 -14.31 -4.99 -0.50
N TYR A 78 -14.70 -5.57 0.63
CA TYR A 78 -14.36 -5.14 1.98
C TYR A 78 -13.54 -6.24 2.62
N VAL A 79 -12.25 -6.01 2.80
CA VAL A 79 -11.34 -6.94 3.49
C VAL A 79 -11.07 -6.39 4.89
N GLN A 80 -11.35 -7.21 5.89
CA GLN A 80 -11.15 -6.91 7.30
C GLN A 80 -10.05 -7.82 7.87
N PHE A 81 -9.09 -7.21 8.54
CA PHE A 81 -8.13 -7.89 9.40
C PHE A 81 -8.47 -7.54 10.85
N GLU A 82 -8.57 -8.55 11.70
CA GLU A 82 -8.99 -8.40 13.10
C GLU A 82 -8.06 -9.18 14.03
N VAL A 83 -7.87 -8.66 15.23
CA VAL A 83 -7.21 -9.39 16.34
C VAL A 83 -8.11 -9.37 17.57
N MET A 84 -8.13 -10.49 18.29
CA MET A 84 -8.75 -10.60 19.61
C MET A 84 -7.69 -10.31 20.67
N THR A 85 -7.87 -9.25 21.45
CA THR A 85 -6.98 -8.97 22.58
C THR A 85 -7.42 -9.74 23.83
N PRO A 86 -6.56 -9.86 24.86
CA PRO A 86 -6.88 -10.61 26.09
C PRO A 86 -8.04 -10.00 26.89
N MET A 87 -8.42 -8.74 26.64
CA MET A 87 -9.54 -8.07 27.30
C MET A 87 -10.85 -8.22 26.50
N GLU A 88 -10.91 -9.18 25.58
CA GLU A 88 -11.98 -9.38 24.60
C GLU A 88 -12.24 -8.17 23.68
N SER A 89 -11.34 -7.18 23.68
CA SER A 89 -11.43 -6.09 22.72
C SER A 89 -10.97 -6.55 21.34
N ARG A 90 -11.62 -6.03 20.31
CA ARG A 90 -11.37 -6.34 18.91
C ARG A 90 -10.75 -5.14 18.26
N THR A 91 -9.48 -5.24 17.90
CA THR A 91 -8.86 -4.22 17.05
C THR A 91 -8.89 -4.70 15.62
N TYR A 92 -9.24 -3.82 14.70
CA TYR A 92 -9.38 -4.17 13.29
C TYR A 92 -8.91 -3.06 12.35
N ILE A 93 -8.61 -3.46 11.12
CA ILE A 93 -8.45 -2.59 9.96
C ILE A 93 -9.30 -3.14 8.81
N ILE A 94 -10.00 -2.26 8.10
CA ILE A 94 -10.82 -2.59 6.94
C ILE A 94 -10.30 -1.82 5.73
N ILE A 95 -10.14 -2.54 4.61
CA ILE A 95 -9.82 -2.01 3.29
C ILE A 95 -11.03 -2.19 2.38
N LYS A 96 -11.51 -1.08 1.85
CA LYS A 96 -12.51 -1.04 0.79
C LYS A 96 -11.81 -0.85 -0.54
N MET A 97 -12.07 -1.73 -1.49
CA MET A 97 -11.50 -1.66 -2.83
C MET A 97 -12.48 -2.12 -3.91
N HIS A 98 -12.28 -1.64 -5.13
CA HIS A 98 -13.00 -2.11 -6.30
C HIS A 98 -12.37 -3.40 -6.85
N SER A 99 -13.14 -4.21 -7.57
CA SER A 99 -12.70 -5.48 -8.16
C SER A 99 -11.59 -5.34 -9.21
N ASN A 100 -11.27 -4.12 -9.66
CA ASN A 100 -10.10 -3.88 -10.50
C ASN A 100 -8.81 -3.61 -9.68
N GLY A 101 -8.86 -3.77 -8.35
CA GLY A 101 -7.72 -3.49 -7.46
C GLY A 101 -7.58 -2.03 -7.04
N THR A 102 -8.49 -1.13 -7.43
CA THR A 102 -8.46 0.26 -6.93
C THR A 102 -8.85 0.29 -5.45
N ILE A 103 -7.93 0.70 -4.58
CA ILE A 103 -8.24 0.95 -3.16
C ILE A 103 -9.04 2.24 -3.06
N LEU A 104 -10.24 2.16 -2.49
CA LEU A 104 -11.17 3.29 -2.35
C LEU A 104 -11.00 3.99 -1.01
N SER A 105 -10.84 3.22 0.08
CA SER A 105 -10.60 3.75 1.41
C SER A 105 -10.09 2.68 2.37
N GLY A 106 -9.47 3.10 3.46
CA GLY A 106 -9.08 2.23 4.57
C GLY A 106 -9.35 2.92 5.91
N TRP A 107 -9.80 2.17 6.91
CA TRP A 107 -10.04 2.67 8.26
C TRP A 107 -9.84 1.56 9.28
N GLY A 108 -9.54 1.95 10.52
CA GLY A 108 -9.36 1.01 11.63
C GLY A 108 -10.06 1.49 12.89
N GLY A 109 -10.23 0.57 13.83
CA GLY A 109 -10.94 0.84 15.08
C GLY A 109 -10.67 -0.22 16.13
N SER A 110 -11.22 0.01 17.32
CA SER A 110 -11.26 -0.95 18.41
C SER A 110 -12.64 -0.96 19.03
N ILE A 111 -13.21 -2.13 19.27
CA ILE A 111 -14.53 -2.35 19.90
C ILE A 111 -14.34 -3.21 21.15
#